data_AF-A0A0B4E9Q5-F1
#
_entry.id   AF-A0A0B4E9Q5-F1
#
_cell.length_a   1.000
_cell.length_b   1.000
_cell.length_c   1.000
_cell.angle_alpha   90.00
_cell.angle_beta   90.00
_cell.angle_gamma   90.00
#
_symmetry.space_group_name_H-M   'P 1'
#
loop_
_entity.id
_entity.type
_entity.pdbx_description
1 polymer ?
#
loop_
_entity_poly.entity_id
_entity_poly.type
_entity_poly.pdbx_seq_one_letter_code
_entity_poly.pdbx_strand_id
1 'polypeptide(L)' 'MDEEIKYSIIEDSKSIILKIVSEGKKSLYTVLTKNI' A
#
# COMPACT_ATOMS: atom_id res chain seq x y z
N MET A 1 -18.44 -1.20 14.47
CA MET A 1 -17.05 -0.81 14.78
C MET A 1 -16.36 -0.79 13.44
N ASP A 2 -15.98 0.39 12.95
CA ASP A 2 -15.37 0.50 11.64
C ASP A 2 -13.97 -0.11 11.70
N GLU A 3 -13.63 -0.98 10.75
CA GLU A 3 -12.31 -1.59 10.67
C GLU A 3 -11.27 -0.49 10.39
N GLU A 4 -10.27 -0.35 11.26
CA GLU A 4 -9.15 0.55 11.03
C GLU A 4 -8.24 -0.03 9.93
N ILE A 5 -8.06 0.72 8.84
CA ILE A 5 -7.16 0.34 7.74
C ILE A 5 -5.79 0.95 7.97
N LYS A 6 -4.76 0.10 8.14
CA LYS A 6 -3.36 0.55 8.24
C LYS A 6 -2.72 0.48 6.87
N TYR A 7 -2.05 1.55 6.45
CA TYR A 7 -1.33 1.58 5.17
C TYR A 7 0.08 2.16 5.33
N SER A 8 0.98 1.75 4.44
CA SER A 8 2.32 2.31 4.31
C SER A 8 2.65 2.58 2.85
N ILE A 9 3.28 3.72 2.58
CA ILE A 9 3.72 4.14 1.25
C ILE A 9 5.25 4.12 1.22
N ILE A 10 5.83 3.47 0.21
CA ILE A 10 7.26 3.53 -0.09
C ILE A 10 7.38 4.16 -1.48
N GLU A 11 8.09 5.26 -1.59
CA GLU A 11 8.24 6.00 -2.84
C GLU A 11 9.72 6.15 -3.19
N ASP A 12 10.06 5.83 -4.45
CA ASP A 12 11.35 6.15 -5.04
C ASP A 12 11.17 7.00 -6.32
N SER A 13 12.28 7.27 -7.00
CA SER A 13 12.28 8.11 -8.21
C SER A 13 11.51 7.49 -9.38
N LYS A 14 11.21 6.18 -9.35
CA LYS A 14 10.61 5.43 -10.46
C LYS A 14 9.29 4.76 -10.10
N SER A 15 8.93 4.66 -8.82
CA SER A 15 7.80 3.86 -8.38
C SER A 15 7.25 4.32 -7.03
N ILE A 16 5.98 3.98 -6.79
CA ILE A 16 5.27 4.11 -5.52
C ILE A 16 4.70 2.73 -5.17
N ILE A 17 5.02 2.22 -3.99
CA ILE A 17 4.49 0.97 -3.45
C ILE A 17 3.51 1.31 -2.34
N LEU A 18 2.24 0.91 -2.52
CA LEU A 18 1.19 1.00 -1.52
C LEU A 18 0.97 -0.38 -0.90
N LYS A 19 1.14 -0.48 0.42
CA LYS A 19 0.81 -1.67 1.20
C LYS A 19 -0.38 -1.36 2.10
N ILE A 20 -1.45 -2.15 1.97
CA ILE A 20 -2.66 -2.06 2.78
C ILE A 20 -2.72 -3.30 3.68
N VAL A 21 -2.82 -3.07 4.98
CA VAL A 21 -2.98 -4.11 6.01
C VAL A 21 -4.28 -3.85 6.74
N SER A 22 -5.18 -4.84 6.69
CA SER A 22 -6.39 -4.88 7.50
C SER A 22 -6.20 -5.98 8.54
N GLU A 23 -6.49 -5.69 9.81
CA GLU A 23 -6.30 -6.64 10.92
C GLU A 23 -7.12 -7.92 10.69
N GLY A 24 -6.46 -9.08 10.74
CA GLY A 24 -7.10 -10.37 10.51
C GLY A 24 -7.34 -10.74 9.03
N LYS A 25 -6.94 -9.89 8.06
CA LYS A 25 -7.08 -10.15 6.62
C LYS A 25 -5.72 -10.18 5.91
N LYS A 26 -5.71 -10.81 4.74
CA LYS A 26 -4.52 -10.93 3.87
C LYS A 26 -4.07 -9.54 3.41
N SER A 27 -2.78 -9.23 3.57
CA SER A 27 -2.20 -7.98 3.11
C SER A 27 -2.28 -7.85 1.58
N LEU A 28 -2.68 -6.67 1.10
CA LEU A 28 -2.68 -6.32 -0.32
C LEU A 28 -1.51 -5.38 -0.63
N TYR A 29 -0.78 -5.69 -1.69
CA TYR A 29 0.34 -4.90 -2.19
C TYR A 29 0.01 -4.43 -3.60
N THR A 30 0.15 -3.13 -3.86
CA THR A 30 0.03 -2.55 -5.21
C THR A 30 1.29 -1.74 -5.50
N VAL A 31 1.90 -1.99 -6.65
CA VAL A 31 3.05 -1.23 -7.15
C VAL A 31 2.58 -0.37 -8.32
N LEU A 32 2.81 0.94 -8.21
CA LEU A 32 2.55 1.93 -9.25
C LEU A 32 3.89 2.41 -9.80
N THR A 33 4.14 2.19 -11.08
CA THR A 33 5.36 2.66 -11.75
C THR A 33 5.13 4.05 -12.33
N LYS A 34 6.06 4.98 -12.08
CA LYS A 34 6.08 6.31 -12.69
C LYS A 34 6.67 6.15 -14.10
N ASN A 35 5.84 6.28 -15.13
CA ASN A 35 6.35 6.50 -16.49
C ASN A 35 6.68 7.99 -16.60
N ILE A 36 7.98 8.31 -16.54
CA ILE A 36 8.53 9.66 -16.80
C ILE A 36 8.94 9.72 -18.26
#